data_AF-A0A2N7IRB6-F1
#
_entry.id   AF-A0A2N7IRB6-F1
#
_cell.length_a   1.000
_cell.length_b   1.000
_cell.length_c   1.000
_cell.angle_alpha   90.00
_cell.angle_beta   90.00
_cell.angle_gamma   90.00
#
_symmetry.space_group_name_H-M   'P 1'
#
loop_
_entity.id
_entity.type
_entity.pdbx_description
1 polymer ?
#
loop_
_entity_poly.entity_id
_entity_poly.type
_entity_poly.pdbx_seq_one_letter_code
_entity_poly.pdbx_strand_id
1 'polypeptide(L)'
;IYFISLINGGFTWDSLAVSFLGLVVFFFSGLALYFVRAMSPGDVKLLGVIGLYIGWGSLLDVSYFILISSGVIGTFYLLYNLANNSALTVKGYFQEKLMLISGMSPVIKDQPVLHNRYSNKVTMPFAPSVVIGLAMYSYFT
;
A
#
# COMPACT_ATOMS: atom_id res chain seq x y z
N ILE A 1 -2.04 19.57 17.31
CA ILE A 1 -1.17 19.51 18.52
C ILE A 1 0.28 19.82 18.16
N TYR A 2 0.88 19.16 17.15
CA TYR A 2 2.26 19.44 16.71
C TYR A 2 2.51 20.90 16.27
N PHE A 3 1.65 21.46 15.40
CA PHE A 3 1.74 22.88 15.01
C PHE A 3 1.57 23.84 16.21
N ILE A 4 0.77 23.45 17.21
CA ILE A 4 0.53 24.25 18.41
C ILE A 4 1.70 24.14 19.39
N SER A 5 2.36 22.97 19.50
CA SER A 5 3.59 22.83 20.30
C SER A 5 4.78 23.50 19.61
N LEU A 6 4.81 23.56 18.28
CA LEU A 6 5.82 24.27 17.50
C LEU A 6 5.69 25.80 17.64
N ILE A 7 4.45 26.30 17.79
CA ILE A 7 4.16 27.70 18.15
C ILE A 7 4.51 27.99 19.62
N ASN A 8 4.22 27.07 20.55
CA ASN A 8 4.51 27.24 21.98
C ASN A 8 5.98 27.03 22.38
N GLY A 9 6.76 26.28 21.59
CA GLY A 9 8.14 25.88 21.91
C GLY A 9 9.24 26.88 21.50
N GLY A 10 8.87 28.03 20.94
CA GLY A 10 9.81 28.94 20.30
C GLY A 10 10.03 28.56 18.85
N PHE A 11 9.40 29.31 17.96
CA PHE A 11 9.44 29.10 16.52
C PHE A 11 10.88 29.34 16.01
N THR A 12 11.64 28.28 15.78
CA THR A 12 12.97 28.38 15.16
C THR A 12 12.84 28.08 13.68
N TRP A 13 13.40 28.95 12.84
CA TRP A 13 13.43 28.76 11.38
C TRP A 13 14.07 27.41 11.00
N ASP A 14 14.99 26.92 11.83
CA ASP A 14 15.64 25.62 11.67
C ASP A 14 14.66 24.44 11.78
N SER A 15 13.75 24.47 12.76
CA SER A 15 12.73 23.40 12.91
C SER A 15 11.79 23.32 11.69
N LEU A 16 11.42 24.48 11.12
CA LEU A 16 10.61 24.53 9.91
C LEU A 16 11.38 24.00 8.71
N ALA A 17 12.65 24.41 8.56
CA ALA A 17 13.50 23.93 7.48
C ALA A 17 13.63 22.41 7.51
N VAL A 18 13.80 21.80 8.70
CA VAL A 18 13.88 20.35 8.89
C VAL A 18 12.57 19.65 8.50
N SER A 19 11.40 20.21 8.85
CA SER A 19 10.10 19.67 8.43
C SER A 19 9.85 19.80 6.94
N PHE A 20 10.22 20.92 6.32
CA PHE A 20 10.12 21.10 4.86
C PHE A 20 11.03 20.15 4.11
N LEU A 21 12.25 19.91 4.61
CA LEU A 21 13.18 18.96 4.02
C LEU A 21 12.61 17.53 4.08
N GLY A 22 11.96 17.18 5.20
CA GLY A 22 11.23 15.92 5.33
C GLY A 22 10.07 15.76 4.33
N LEU A 23 9.27 16.82 4.13
CA LEU A 23 8.21 16.84 3.11
C LEU A 23 8.79 16.58 1.73
N VAL A 24 9.82 17.36 1.34
CA VAL A 24 10.40 17.31 -0.01
C VAL A 24 10.90 15.90 -0.29
N VAL A 25 11.66 15.30 0.63
CA VAL A 25 12.27 13.99 0.36
C VAL A 25 11.25 12.86 0.29
N PHE A 26 10.26 12.81 1.18
CA PHE A 26 9.18 11.81 1.08
C PHE A 26 8.24 12.04 -0.09
N PHE A 27 8.02 13.30 -0.49
CA PHE A 27 7.24 13.61 -1.67
C PHE A 27 7.97 13.18 -2.94
N PHE A 28 9.26 13.47 -3.09
CA PHE A 28 10.06 13.05 -4.24
C PHE A 28 10.28 11.54 -4.28
N SER A 29 10.46 10.87 -3.14
CA SER A 29 10.55 9.41 -3.11
C SER A 29 9.22 8.76 -3.50
N GLY A 30 8.08 9.29 -3.02
CA GLY A 30 6.76 8.86 -3.45
C GLY A 30 6.50 9.15 -4.94
N LEU A 31 6.97 10.30 -5.45
CA LEU A 31 6.88 10.66 -6.87
C LEU A 31 7.67 9.67 -7.75
N ALA A 32 8.85 9.24 -7.31
CA ALA A 32 9.62 8.21 -8.00
C ALA A 32 8.84 6.88 -8.07
N LEU A 33 8.19 6.48 -6.97
CA LEU A 33 7.32 5.30 -6.94
C LEU A 33 6.06 5.45 -7.82
N TYR A 34 5.53 6.66 -7.98
CA TYR A 34 4.44 6.96 -8.89
C TYR A 34 4.85 6.75 -10.35
N PHE A 35 6.05 7.17 -10.76
CA PHE A 35 6.56 6.89 -12.11
C PHE A 35 6.71 5.39 -12.38
N VAL A 36 7.07 4.60 -11.37
CA VAL A 36 7.11 3.14 -11.44
C VAL A 36 5.69 2.51 -11.44
N ARG A 37 4.63 3.33 -11.35
CA ARG A 37 3.22 2.92 -11.22
C ARG A 37 2.96 2.01 -10.01
N ALA A 38 3.82 2.08 -9.00
CA ALA A 38 3.68 1.31 -7.77
C ALA A 38 2.64 1.93 -6.82
N MET A 39 2.37 3.23 -6.96
CA MET A 39 1.65 4.02 -5.97
C MET A 39 0.66 5.00 -6.63
N SER A 40 -0.49 5.26 -5.99
CA SER A 40 -1.48 6.23 -6.46
C SER A 40 -1.04 7.67 -6.15
N PRO A 41 -1.40 8.69 -6.95
CA PRO A 41 -1.06 10.09 -6.65
C PRO A 41 -1.59 10.57 -5.28
N GLY A 42 -2.67 9.96 -4.78
CA GLY A 42 -3.18 10.23 -3.43
C GLY A 42 -2.21 9.78 -2.34
N ASP A 43 -1.63 8.60 -2.50
CA ASP A 43 -0.73 7.99 -1.50
C ASP A 43 0.61 8.75 -1.43
N VAL A 44 1.09 9.28 -2.56
CA VAL A 44 2.28 10.15 -2.62
C VAL A 44 2.07 11.43 -1.81
N LYS A 45 0.88 12.04 -1.92
CA LYS A 45 0.54 13.23 -1.15
C LYS A 45 0.48 12.93 0.35
N LEU A 46 -0.03 11.75 0.71
CA LEU A 46 -0.08 11.28 2.09
C LEU A 46 1.35 11.13 2.67
N LEU A 47 2.27 10.48 1.95
CA LEU A 47 3.67 10.38 2.38
C LEU A 47 4.33 11.75 2.55
N GLY A 48 4.06 12.71 1.66
CA GLY A 48 4.56 14.07 1.80
C GLY A 48 4.09 14.76 3.09
N VAL A 49 2.82 14.59 3.47
CA VAL A 49 2.28 15.14 4.72
C VAL A 49 2.90 14.47 5.94
N ILE A 50 3.14 13.16 5.90
CA ILE A 50 3.84 12.44 6.98
C ILE A 50 5.29 12.92 7.10
N GLY A 51 5.98 13.12 5.98
CA GLY A 51 7.33 13.67 5.96
C GLY A 51 7.41 15.06 6.58
N LEU A 52 6.39 15.90 6.37
CA LEU A 52 6.28 17.20 7.04
C LEU A 52 6.09 17.05 8.55
N TYR A 53 5.25 16.11 8.97
CA TYR A 53 4.92 15.89 10.38
C TYR A 53 6.12 15.38 11.18
N ILE A 54 6.89 14.46 10.62
CA ILE A 54 8.05 13.85 11.28
C ILE A 54 9.34 14.66 11.12
N GLY A 55 9.56 15.27 9.96
CA GLY A 55 10.82 15.97 9.64
C GLY A 55 11.98 15.01 9.34
N TRP A 56 13.15 15.56 8.99
CA TRP A 56 14.29 14.77 8.47
C TRP A 56 14.81 13.65 9.38
N GLY A 57 14.77 13.84 10.70
CA GLY A 57 15.51 13.03 11.68
C GLY A 57 15.10 11.56 11.75
N SER A 58 13.81 11.24 11.61
CA SER A 58 13.29 9.88 11.80
C SER A 58 12.57 9.31 10.58
N LEU A 59 12.83 9.87 9.39
CA LEU A 59 12.22 9.39 8.15
C LEU A 59 12.51 7.91 7.87
N LEU A 60 13.75 7.47 8.11
CA LEU A 60 14.15 6.09 7.85
C LEU A 60 13.42 5.12 8.76
N ASP A 61 13.35 5.42 10.06
CA ASP A 61 12.67 4.57 11.04
C ASP A 61 11.17 4.46 10.72
N VAL A 62 10.52 5.60 10.44
CA VAL A 62 9.11 5.63 10.04
C VAL A 62 8.87 4.83 8.76
N SER A 63 9.76 4.97 7.76
CA SER A 63 9.64 4.21 6.51
C SER A 63 9.76 2.70 6.74
N TYR A 64 10.61 2.27 7.66
CA TYR A 64 10.78 0.86 8.03
C TYR A 64 9.49 0.28 8.65
N PHE A 65 8.88 0.99 9.60
CA PHE A 65 7.62 0.54 10.21
C PHE A 65 6.44 0.56 9.22
N ILE A 66 6.39 1.54 8.31
CA ILE A 66 5.38 1.58 7.24
C ILE A 66 5.54 0.39 6.30
N LEU A 67 6.77 0.03 5.91
CA LEU A 67 7.04 -1.12 5.06
C LEU A 67 6.64 -2.44 5.72
N ILE A 68 6.95 -2.62 7.01
CA ILE A 68 6.54 -3.81 7.76
C ILE A 68 5.01 -3.91 7.83
N SER A 69 4.34 -2.85 8.26
CA SER A 69 2.87 -2.82 8.39
C SER A 69 2.19 -3.10 7.05
N SER A 70 2.59 -2.40 5.99
CA SER A 70 2.04 -2.60 4.64
C SER A 70 2.34 -4.00 4.07
N GLY A 71 3.51 -4.56 4.34
CA GLY A 71 3.86 -5.94 3.97
C GLY A 71 2.99 -6.98 4.67
N VAL A 72 2.78 -6.84 5.98
CA VAL A 72 1.91 -7.74 6.76
C VAL A 72 0.47 -7.66 6.27
N ILE A 73 -0.07 -6.45 6.08
CA ILE A 73 -1.45 -6.28 5.62
C ILE A 73 -1.60 -6.78 4.18
N GLY A 74 -0.63 -6.48 3.30
CA GLY A 74 -0.62 -6.96 1.91
C GLY A 74 -0.60 -8.49 1.82
N THR A 75 0.22 -9.15 2.63
CA THR A 75 0.27 -10.63 2.68
C THR A 75 -1.04 -11.24 3.17
N PHE A 76 -1.67 -10.67 4.21
CA PHE A 76 -2.99 -11.12 4.66
C PHE A 76 -4.07 -10.94 3.59
N TYR A 77 -4.08 -9.82 2.87
CA TYR A 77 -5.03 -9.62 1.76
C TYR A 77 -4.79 -10.62 0.60
N LEU A 78 -3.53 -10.93 0.30
CA LEU A 78 -3.18 -11.95 -0.69
C LEU A 78 -3.63 -13.34 -0.26
N LEU A 79 -3.37 -13.72 1.00
CA LEU A 79 -3.81 -15.00 1.59
C LEU A 79 -5.33 -15.10 1.64
N TYR A 80 -6.02 -14.03 2.03
CA TYR A 80 -7.48 -13.98 2.04
C TYR A 80 -8.06 -14.14 0.63
N ASN A 81 -7.49 -13.46 -0.36
CA ASN A 81 -7.91 -13.60 -1.75
C ASN A 81 -7.60 -14.99 -2.32
N LEU A 82 -6.48 -15.59 -1.90
CA LEU A 82 -6.10 -16.96 -2.25
C LEU A 82 -7.08 -17.98 -1.67
N ALA A 83 -7.50 -17.80 -0.41
CA ALA A 83 -8.46 -18.66 0.26
C ALA A 83 -9.90 -18.49 -0.28
N ASN A 84 -10.28 -17.26 -0.63
CA ASN A 84 -11.65 -16.95 -1.08
C ASN A 84 -11.86 -17.21 -2.58
N ASN A 85 -10.80 -17.19 -3.41
CA ASN A 85 -10.88 -17.66 -4.78
C ASN A 85 -10.64 -19.17 -4.84
N SER A 86 -11.73 -19.93 -4.92
CA SER A 86 -11.74 -21.37 -5.20
C SER A 86 -11.03 -21.77 -6.51
N ALA A 87 -10.73 -20.80 -7.38
CA ALA A 87 -10.01 -20.97 -8.65
C ALA A 87 -8.50 -21.31 -8.49
N LEU A 88 -7.91 -21.09 -7.31
CA LEU A 88 -6.53 -21.52 -7.00
C LEU A 88 -6.50 -22.85 -6.25
N THR A 89 -7.56 -23.65 -6.33
CA THR A 89 -7.42 -25.08 -6.10
C THR A 89 -6.52 -25.61 -7.22
N VAL A 90 -5.31 -26.07 -6.89
CA VAL A 90 -4.37 -26.73 -7.81
C VAL A 90 -5.07 -27.78 -8.71
N LYS A 91 -6.19 -28.37 -8.25
CA LYS A 91 -7.07 -29.22 -9.07
C LYS A 91 -7.63 -28.55 -10.33
N GLY A 92 -8.04 -27.28 -10.29
CA GLY A 92 -8.65 -26.58 -11.43
C GLY A 92 -7.65 -26.37 -12.57
N TYR A 93 -6.44 -25.93 -12.25
CA TYR A 93 -5.38 -25.72 -13.24
C TYR A 93 -4.87 -27.04 -13.84
N PHE A 94 -4.79 -28.10 -13.03
CA PHE A 94 -4.45 -29.44 -13.51
C PHE A 94 -5.58 -30.07 -14.33
N GLN A 95 -6.85 -29.89 -13.95
CA GLN A 95 -7.99 -30.33 -14.73
C GLN A 95 -8.10 -29.57 -16.05
N GLU A 96 -7.85 -28.26 -16.06
CA GLU A 96 -7.89 -27.45 -17.28
C GLU A 96 -6.75 -27.84 -18.24
N LYS A 97 -5.52 -28.07 -17.73
CA LYS A 97 -4.42 -28.62 -18.54
C LYS A 97 -4.65 -30.07 -18.99
N LEU A 98 -5.24 -30.93 -18.16
CA LEU A 98 -5.57 -32.31 -18.52
C LEU A 98 -6.73 -32.37 -19.53
N MET A 99 -7.73 -31.50 -19.42
CA MET A 99 -8.86 -31.40 -20.36
C MET A 99 -8.44 -30.86 -21.73
N LEU A 100 -7.50 -29.90 -21.76
CA LEU A 100 -6.88 -29.42 -23.00
C LEU A 100 -6.01 -30.47 -23.68
N ILE A 101 -5.35 -31.33 -22.91
CA ILE A 101 -4.57 -32.47 -23.43
C ILE A 101 -5.50 -33.63 -23.85
N SER A 102 -6.67 -33.78 -23.25
CA SER A 102 -7.63 -34.85 -23.53
C SER A 102 -8.64 -34.53 -24.65
N GLY A 103 -8.52 -33.40 -25.34
CA GLY A 103 -9.30 -33.07 -26.54
C GLY A 103 -10.82 -32.95 -26.33
N MET A 104 -11.30 -32.83 -25.08
CA MET A 104 -12.72 -32.65 -24.80
C MET A 104 -13.03 -31.14 -24.73
N SER A 105 -13.63 -30.64 -25.81
CA SER A 105 -14.22 -29.30 -25.86
C SER A 105 -15.29 -29.17 -24.76
N PRO A 106 -15.19 -28.20 -23.83
CA PRO A 106 -16.31 -27.91 -22.96
C PRO A 106 -17.39 -27.24 -23.80
N VAL A 107 -18.59 -27.82 -23.81
CA VAL A 107 -19.81 -27.14 -24.19
C VAL A 107 -19.96 -25.95 -23.23
N ILE A 108 -19.52 -24.78 -23.69
CA ILE A 108 -19.70 -23.51 -23.01
C ILE A 108 -21.20 -23.22 -23.05
N LYS A 109 -21.90 -23.59 -21.98
CA LYS A 109 -23.27 -23.17 -21.75
C LYS A 109 -23.24 -21.66 -21.53
N ASP A 110 -23.83 -20.95 -22.49
CA ASP A 110 -24.01 -19.51 -22.51
C ASP A 110 -24.36 -18.94 -21.13
N GLN A 111 -23.39 -18.28 -20.50
CA GLN A 111 -23.67 -17.24 -19.52
C GLN A 111 -22.98 -15.97 -20.00
N PRO A 112 -23.71 -14.86 -20.13
CA PRO A 112 -23.11 -13.61 -20.57
C PRO A 112 -22.18 -13.14 -19.47
N VAL A 113 -20.88 -13.32 -19.69
CA VAL A 113 -19.80 -12.69 -18.91
C VAL A 113 -19.80 -11.19 -19.21
N LEU A 114 -20.87 -10.51 -18.81
CA LEU A 114 -20.94 -9.07 -18.73
C LEU A 114 -19.96 -8.62 -17.63
N HIS A 115 -18.77 -8.21 -18.07
CA HIS A 115 -18.04 -7.10 -17.47
C HIS A 115 -17.77 -7.15 -15.95
N ASN A 116 -17.41 -8.31 -15.40
CA ASN A 116 -16.90 -8.36 -14.01
C ASN A 116 -15.39 -8.05 -13.88
N ARG A 117 -14.74 -7.52 -14.93
CA ARG A 117 -13.31 -7.13 -14.90
C ARG A 117 -12.97 -6.03 -13.89
N TYR A 118 -13.95 -5.45 -13.20
CA TYR A 118 -13.76 -4.36 -12.25
C TYR A 118 -14.18 -4.67 -10.80
N SER A 119 -14.77 -5.83 -10.51
CA SER A 119 -15.34 -6.08 -9.18
C SER A 119 -14.40 -6.79 -8.20
N ASN A 120 -13.35 -7.47 -8.68
CA ASN A 120 -12.48 -8.27 -7.81
C ASN A 120 -11.00 -7.94 -8.01
N LYS A 121 -10.68 -6.65 -8.06
CA LYS A 121 -9.28 -6.21 -7.97
C LYS A 121 -8.96 -6.10 -6.48
N VAL A 122 -8.07 -6.96 -6.00
CA VAL A 122 -7.52 -6.85 -4.65
C VAL A 122 -6.71 -5.55 -4.59
N THR A 123 -7.34 -4.50 -4.08
CA THR A 123 -6.69 -3.22 -3.81
C THR A 123 -6.51 -3.12 -2.31
N MET A 124 -5.25 -3.15 -1.86
CA MET A 124 -4.97 -2.91 -0.45
C MET A 124 -5.29 -1.44 -0.11
N PRO A 125 -5.95 -1.14 1.02
CA PRO A 125 -6.10 0.22 1.47
C PRO A 125 -4.76 0.70 2.05
N PHE A 126 -4.06 1.57 1.32
CA PHE A 126 -2.73 2.07 1.70
C PHE A 126 -2.76 3.00 2.92
N ALA A 127 -3.72 3.92 2.99
CA ALA A 127 -3.77 4.87 4.11
C ALA A 127 -3.90 4.18 5.49
N PRO A 128 -4.80 3.18 5.70
CA PRO A 128 -4.87 2.46 6.97
C PRO A 128 -3.58 1.70 7.33
N SER A 129 -2.88 1.11 6.36
CA SER A 129 -1.64 0.39 6.65
C SER A 129 -0.51 1.34 7.09
N VAL A 130 -0.44 2.51 6.48
CA VAL A 130 0.50 3.56 6.89
C VAL A 130 0.19 4.08 8.29
N VAL A 131 -1.08 4.30 8.64
CA VAL A 131 -1.48 4.75 9.98
C VAL A 131 -1.08 3.72 11.05
N ILE A 132 -1.26 2.43 10.77
CA ILE A 132 -0.82 1.35 11.67
C ILE A 132 0.71 1.36 11.82
N GLY A 133 1.45 1.57 10.73
CA GLY A 133 2.91 1.69 10.78
C GLY A 133 3.38 2.90 11.60
N LEU A 134 2.71 4.04 11.46
CA LEU A 134 2.98 5.24 12.25
C LEU A 134 2.67 5.03 13.73
N ALA A 135 1.60 4.31 14.05
CA ALA A 135 1.26 3.94 15.43
C ALA A 135 2.30 2.98 16.04
N MET A 136 2.80 2.01 15.27
CA MET A 136 3.91 1.16 15.72
C MET A 136 5.17 1.98 16.00
N TYR A 137 5.51 2.91 15.11
CA TYR A 137 6.64 3.81 15.32
C TYR A 137 6.50 4.59 16.63
N SER A 138 5.33 5.19 16.90
CA SER A 138 5.05 5.93 18.14
C SER A 138 5.06 5.08 19.41
N TYR A 139 4.92 3.76 19.29
CA TYR A 139 4.93 2.87 20.45
C TYR A 139 6.34 2.35 20.76
N PHE A 140 7.16 2.12 19.73
CA PHE A 140 8.50 1.56 19.86
C PHE A 140 9.62 2.60 19.92
N THR A 141 9.32 3.88 19.66
CA THR A 141 10.29 5.01 19.66
C THR A 141 9.78 6.13 20.55
#